data_AF-A0AAV9ZQJ8-F1
#
_entry.id   AF-A0AAV9ZQJ8-F1
#
_cell.length_a   1.000
_cell.length_b   1.000
_cell.length_c   1.000
_cell.angle_alpha   90.00
_cell.angle_beta   90.00
_cell.angle_gamma   90.00
#
_symmetry.space_group_name_H-M   'P 1'
#
loop_
_entity.id
_entity.type
_entity.pdbx_description
1 polymer ?
#
loop_
_entity_poly.entity_id
_entity_poly.type
_entity_poly.pdbx_seq_one_letter_code
_entity_poly.pdbx_strand_id
1 'polypeptide(L)'
;MAGLVEVLDSDDEDQLPPFDAREWIGNNKTYPTYAPPELDAYCTRQLRIPREIKSAFPKTTLNVTAFLRVGLPAKSHALLPPKKYIEQLSKEARQAILDGKLSVQDSRYPNIRFSLWIIAAWRWLVEMTEAQEHWKAAEEWVNKKQPALPAADAAAGYLSGF
;
A
#
# COMPACT_ATOMS: atom_id res chain seq x y z
N MET A 1 14.27 15.20 19.52
CA MET A 1 13.69 14.06 20.24
C MET A 1 12.62 13.45 19.36
N ALA A 2 12.87 12.28 18.77
CA ALA A 2 11.87 11.56 18.00
C ALA A 2 10.98 10.82 19.00
N GLY A 3 9.75 11.29 19.20
CA GLY A 3 8.77 10.60 20.01
C GLY A 3 8.44 9.26 19.35
N LEU A 4 8.51 8.18 20.13
CA LEU A 4 8.04 6.87 19.72
C LEU A 4 6.52 7.01 19.47
N VAL A 5 6.10 7.00 18.22
CA VAL A 5 4.68 6.89 17.89
C VAL A 5 4.37 5.40 18.04
N GLU A 6 3.83 5.00 19.18
CA GLU A 6 3.25 3.67 19.34
C GLU A 6 2.13 3.54 18.29
N VAL A 7 2.38 2.68 17.31
CA VAL A 7 1.37 2.30 16.34
C VAL A 7 0.40 1.41 17.12
N LEU A 8 -0.70 1.98 17.59
CA LEU A 8 -1.77 1.23 18.23
C LEU A 8 -2.21 0.12 17.26
N ASP A 9 -2.09 -1.13 17.71
CA ASP A 9 -2.61 -2.28 16.98
C ASP A 9 -4.12 -2.11 16.82
N SER A 10 -4.68 -2.57 15.68
CA SER A 10 -6.02 -2.16 15.22
C SER A 10 -7.19 -2.58 16.11
N ASP A 11 -6.94 -3.29 17.22
CA ASP A 11 -7.95 -3.75 18.15
C ASP A 11 -8.31 -2.69 19.21
N ASP A 12 -7.50 -1.62 19.37
CA ASP A 12 -7.81 -0.53 20.31
C ASP A 12 -8.71 0.58 19.70
N GLU A 13 -9.03 0.53 18.39
CA GLU A 13 -9.92 1.51 17.75
C GLU A 13 -11.33 1.52 18.37
N ASP A 14 -11.76 0.41 18.97
CA ASP A 14 -13.08 0.24 19.59
C ASP A 14 -13.19 0.90 20.98
N GLN A 15 -12.06 1.32 21.58
CA GLN A 15 -12.03 1.97 22.89
C GLN A 15 -12.10 3.50 22.83
N LEU A 16 -12.02 4.09 21.64
CA LEU A 16 -12.08 5.54 21.47
C LEU A 16 -13.50 6.06 21.69
N PRO A 17 -13.67 7.27 22.26
CA PRO A 17 -14.99 7.86 22.41
C PRO A 17 -15.67 8.05 21.04
N PRO A 18 -17.01 8.05 20.99
CA PRO A 18 -17.75 8.23 19.74
C PRO A 18 -17.34 9.52 19.03
N PHE A 19 -16.97 9.43 17.77
CA PHE A 19 -16.65 10.60 16.95
C PHE A 19 -17.92 11.36 16.57
N ASP A 20 -18.05 12.62 16.99
CA ASP A 20 -19.13 13.50 16.54
C ASP A 20 -18.79 14.16 15.20
N ALA A 21 -19.30 13.55 14.12
CA ALA A 21 -19.12 14.06 12.77
C ALA A 21 -19.67 15.48 12.57
N ARG A 22 -20.68 15.92 13.34
CA ARG A 22 -21.29 17.25 13.17
C ARG A 22 -20.37 18.36 13.64
N GLU A 23 -19.51 18.06 14.60
CA GLU A 23 -18.51 19.02 15.06
C GLU A 23 -17.45 19.25 13.99
N TRP A 24 -17.01 18.20 13.30
CA TRP A 24 -15.82 18.25 12.45
C TRP A 24 -16.10 18.39 10.94
N ILE A 25 -17.14 17.74 10.43
CA ILE A 25 -17.40 17.63 9.00
C ILE A 25 -18.31 18.77 8.52
N GLY A 26 -17.92 19.43 7.42
CA GLY A 26 -18.72 20.44 6.72
C GLY A 26 -18.60 21.87 7.26
N ASN A 27 -17.80 22.09 8.30
CA ASN A 27 -17.74 23.37 9.02
C ASN A 27 -16.64 24.33 8.52
N ASN A 28 -16.23 24.25 7.26
CA ASN A 28 -15.06 24.99 6.71
C ASN A 28 -13.81 24.87 7.62
N LYS A 29 -13.65 23.71 8.27
CA LYS A 29 -12.55 23.45 9.21
C LYS A 29 -11.32 23.02 8.43
N THR A 30 -10.17 23.56 8.82
CA THR A 30 -8.86 23.08 8.35
C THR A 30 -8.41 21.92 9.21
N TYR A 31 -7.83 20.89 8.59
CA TYR A 31 -7.23 19.78 9.30
C TYR A 31 -6.09 20.30 10.21
N PRO A 32 -6.18 20.13 11.54
CA PRO A 32 -5.19 20.68 12.45
C PRO A 32 -3.86 19.91 12.35
N THR A 33 -2.74 20.57 12.67
CA THR A 33 -1.42 19.92 12.75
C THR A 33 -1.41 18.76 13.75
N TYR A 34 -2.15 18.92 14.85
CA TYR A 34 -2.38 17.89 15.86
C TYR A 34 -3.87 17.57 15.89
N ALA A 35 -4.25 16.49 15.21
CA ALA A 35 -5.64 16.05 15.17
C ALA A 35 -6.00 15.29 16.45
N PRO A 36 -7.23 15.49 16.98
CA PRO A 36 -7.76 14.63 18.02
C PRO A 36 -7.72 13.16 17.57
N PRO A 37 -7.42 12.20 18.46
CA PRO A 37 -7.34 10.78 18.13
C PRO A 37 -8.62 10.26 17.44
N GLU A 38 -9.79 10.77 17.83
CA GLU A 38 -11.09 10.38 17.29
C GLU A 38 -11.23 10.78 15.82
N LEU A 39 -10.74 11.97 15.46
CA LEU A 39 -10.72 12.45 14.09
C LEU A 39 -9.73 11.65 13.25
N ASP A 40 -8.55 11.35 13.79
CA ASP A 40 -7.54 10.55 13.09
C ASP A 40 -8.03 9.11 12.84
N ALA A 41 -8.64 8.49 13.85
CA ALA A 41 -9.29 7.19 13.73
C ALA A 41 -10.44 7.22 12.71
N TYR A 42 -11.26 8.27 12.71
CA TYR A 42 -12.30 8.44 11.70
C TYR A 42 -11.72 8.52 10.28
N CYS A 43 -10.72 9.38 10.04
CA CYS A 43 -10.06 9.49 8.74
C CYS A 43 -9.41 8.16 8.32
N THR A 44 -8.75 7.48 9.25
CA THR A 44 -8.12 6.17 9.04
C THR A 44 -9.15 5.13 8.61
N ARG A 45 -10.31 5.06 9.27
CA ARG A 45 -11.42 4.18 8.88
C ARG A 45 -11.96 4.49 7.48
N GLN A 46 -12.09 5.76 7.10
CA GLN A 46 -12.55 6.13 5.75
C GLN A 46 -11.56 5.75 4.64
N LEU A 47 -10.26 5.74 4.95
CA LEU A 47 -9.20 5.35 4.03
C LEU A 47 -8.85 3.86 4.11
N ARG A 48 -9.42 3.13 5.07
CA ARG A 48 -9.15 1.71 5.29
C ARG A 48 -9.70 0.88 4.14
N ILE A 49 -8.82 0.07 3.54
CA ILE A 49 -9.20 -0.88 2.50
C ILE A 49 -10.16 -1.92 3.12
N PRO A 50 -11.35 -2.15 2.52
CA PRO A 50 -12.29 -3.17 2.99
C PRO A 50 -11.62 -4.55 3.08
N ARG A 51 -11.99 -5.33 4.11
CA ARG A 51 -11.33 -6.61 4.41
C ARG A 51 -11.47 -7.60 3.26
N GLU A 52 -12.60 -7.57 2.58
CA GLU A 52 -12.95 -8.38 1.42
C GLU A 52 -11.95 -8.14 0.29
N ILE A 53 -11.64 -6.87 0.03
CA ILE A 53 -10.68 -6.47 -1.02
C ILE A 53 -9.25 -6.72 -0.56
N LYS A 54 -8.94 -6.43 0.70
CA LYS A 54 -7.61 -6.68 1.29
C LYS A 54 -7.24 -8.17 1.23
N SER A 55 -8.21 -9.08 1.25
CA SER A 55 -7.99 -10.52 1.11
C SER A 55 -7.45 -10.92 -0.27
N ALA A 56 -7.72 -10.10 -1.30
CA ALA A 56 -7.19 -10.30 -2.65
C ALA A 56 -5.73 -9.84 -2.78
N PHE A 57 -5.17 -9.16 -1.77
CA PHE A 57 -3.80 -8.67 -1.81
C PHE A 57 -2.84 -9.82 -1.44
N PRO A 58 -1.65 -9.91 -2.06
CA PRO A 58 -0.58 -10.80 -1.64
C PRO A 58 -0.28 -10.63 -0.15
N LYS A 59 -0.21 -11.77 0.54
CA LYS A 59 0.12 -11.82 1.95
C LYS A 59 1.59 -11.45 2.14
N THR A 60 1.91 -10.79 3.25
CA THR A 60 3.30 -10.47 3.64
C THR A 60 4.14 -11.72 3.93
N THR A 61 3.50 -12.86 4.19
CA THR A 61 4.15 -14.16 4.40
C THR A 61 4.61 -14.84 3.09
N LEU A 62 4.33 -14.22 1.94
CA LEU A 62 4.67 -14.77 0.64
C LEU A 62 6.19 -14.64 0.40
N ASN A 63 6.85 -15.74 0.00
CA ASN A 63 8.27 -15.67 -0.35
C ASN A 63 8.49 -14.86 -1.64
N VAL A 64 9.74 -14.42 -1.87
CA VAL A 64 10.08 -13.54 -3.00
C VAL A 64 9.75 -14.18 -4.34
N THR A 65 10.04 -15.47 -4.53
CA THR A 65 9.77 -16.16 -5.81
C THR A 65 8.28 -16.27 -6.11
N ALA A 66 7.45 -16.55 -5.11
CA ALA A 66 6.00 -16.52 -5.23
C ALA A 66 5.49 -15.09 -5.44
N PHE A 67 6.08 -14.08 -4.79
CA PHE A 67 5.73 -12.68 -4.97
C PHE A 67 5.96 -12.21 -6.40
N LEU A 68 7.08 -12.58 -7.02
CA LEU A 68 7.38 -12.27 -8.41
C LEU A 68 6.40 -12.92 -9.42
N ARG A 69 5.75 -14.02 -9.03
CA ARG A 69 4.75 -14.73 -9.84
C ARG A 69 3.34 -14.18 -9.68
N VAL A 70 3.09 -13.31 -8.71
CA VAL A 70 1.78 -12.65 -8.57
C VAL A 70 1.56 -11.78 -9.81
N GLY A 71 0.48 -12.05 -10.54
CA GLY A 71 0.02 -11.22 -11.65
C GLY A 71 -0.53 -9.90 -11.13
N LEU A 72 0.34 -8.91 -10.94
CA LEU A 72 -0.10 -7.54 -10.68
C LEU A 72 -0.66 -6.92 -11.97
N PRO A 73 -1.66 -6.03 -11.86
CA PRO A 73 -2.12 -5.27 -13.01
C PRO A 73 -0.93 -4.56 -13.65
N ALA A 74 -0.82 -4.64 -14.97
CA ALA A 74 0.21 -3.93 -15.70
C ALA A 74 0.18 -2.44 -15.32
N LYS A 75 1.36 -1.80 -15.23
CA LYS A 75 1.51 -0.34 -15.14
C LYS A 75 1.08 0.32 -16.46
N SER A 76 -0.10 0.00 -16.96
CA SER A 76 -0.70 0.78 -18.04
C SER A 76 -1.28 2.05 -17.41
N HIS A 77 -1.10 3.18 -18.09
CA HIS A 77 -1.72 4.46 -17.72
C HIS A 77 -3.26 4.38 -17.62
N ALA A 78 -3.86 3.30 -18.11
CA ALA A 78 -5.28 3.03 -18.01
C ALA A 78 -5.69 2.55 -16.61
N LEU A 79 -4.87 1.73 -15.92
CA LEU A 79 -5.30 1.05 -14.69
C LEU A 79 -4.86 1.79 -13.42
N LEU A 80 -3.61 2.24 -13.34
CA LEU A 80 -3.08 2.90 -12.15
C LEU A 80 -2.87 4.40 -12.39
N PRO A 81 -3.37 5.28 -11.50
CA PRO A 81 -3.05 6.69 -11.61
C PRO A 81 -1.55 6.93 -11.42
N PRO A 82 -0.98 8.03 -11.94
CA PRO A 82 0.41 8.39 -11.69
C PRO A 82 0.70 8.51 -10.19
N LYS A 83 1.88 8.04 -9.74
CA LYS A 83 2.28 8.08 -8.32
C LYS A 83 2.15 9.46 -7.69
N LYS A 84 2.60 10.52 -8.40
CA LYS A 84 2.47 11.92 -7.95
C LYS A 84 1.01 12.32 -7.68
N TYR A 85 0.08 11.83 -8.49
CA TYR A 85 -1.35 12.10 -8.30
C TYR A 85 -1.89 11.36 -7.07
N ILE A 86 -1.51 10.10 -6.87
CA ILE A 86 -1.90 9.32 -5.67
C ILE A 86 -1.34 9.95 -4.39
N GLU A 87 -0.10 10.45 -4.42
CA GLU A 87 0.52 11.17 -3.31
C GLU A 87 -0.23 12.47 -2.99
N GLN A 88 -0.62 13.22 -4.02
CA GLN A 88 -1.42 14.43 -3.85
C GLN A 88 -2.79 14.10 -3.24
N LEU A 89 -3.50 13.10 -3.79
CA LEU A 89 -4.78 12.63 -3.23
C LEU A 89 -4.62 12.18 -1.78
N SER A 90 -3.55 11.48 -1.44
CA SER A 90 -3.30 11.03 -0.06
C SER A 90 -3.10 12.19 0.91
N LYS A 91 -2.44 13.27 0.47
CA LYS A 91 -2.25 14.49 1.27
C LYS A 91 -3.56 15.25 1.47
N GLU A 92 -4.37 15.35 0.42
CA GLU A 92 -5.64 16.08 0.43
C GLU A 92 -6.80 15.29 1.06
N ALA A 93 -6.71 13.96 1.12
CA ALA A 93 -7.80 13.09 1.56
C ALA A 93 -8.33 13.45 2.94
N ARG A 94 -7.45 13.77 3.89
CA ARG A 94 -7.83 14.13 5.26
C ARG A 94 -8.66 15.43 5.30
N GLN A 95 -8.24 16.44 4.52
CA GLN A 95 -9.00 17.68 4.38
C GLN A 95 -10.32 17.44 3.64
N ALA A 96 -10.31 16.67 2.56
CA ALA A 96 -11.52 16.35 1.80
C ALA A 96 -12.57 15.64 2.67
N ILE A 97 -12.15 14.76 3.59
CA ILE A 97 -13.05 14.12 4.57
C ILE A 97 -13.70 15.17 5.48
N LEU A 98 -12.94 16.16 5.98
CA LEU A 98 -13.48 17.28 6.74
C LEU A 98 -14.44 18.14 5.93
N ASP A 99 -14.20 18.29 4.63
CA ASP A 99 -15.09 18.99 3.70
C ASP A 99 -16.35 18.17 3.34
N GLY A 100 -16.56 17.03 3.99
CA GLY A 100 -17.71 16.14 3.78
C GLY A 100 -17.64 15.33 2.49
N LYS A 101 -16.46 15.23 1.87
CA LYS A 101 -16.26 14.39 0.69
C LYS A 101 -16.09 12.95 1.14
N LEU A 102 -16.80 12.03 0.48
CA LEU A 102 -16.76 10.58 0.74
C LEU A 102 -16.29 9.78 -0.48
N SER A 103 -15.95 10.47 -1.56
CA SER A 103 -15.55 9.85 -2.81
C SER A 103 -14.56 10.72 -3.57
N VAL A 104 -13.69 10.09 -4.35
CA VAL A 104 -12.80 10.71 -5.32
C VAL A 104 -13.26 10.41 -6.74
N GLN A 105 -13.08 11.36 -7.64
CA GLN A 105 -13.34 11.20 -9.07
C GLN A 105 -12.01 11.16 -9.81
N ASP A 106 -11.79 10.11 -10.58
CA ASP A 106 -10.63 10.00 -11.45
C ASP A 106 -10.95 10.69 -12.79
N SER A 107 -10.08 11.59 -13.25
CA SER A 107 -10.29 12.30 -14.51
C SER A 107 -10.38 11.37 -15.73
N ARG A 108 -9.80 10.17 -15.64
CA ARG A 108 -9.88 9.12 -16.66
C ARG A 108 -11.27 8.48 -16.75
N TYR A 109 -12.05 8.57 -15.67
CA TYR A 109 -13.38 7.99 -15.55
C TYR A 109 -14.38 9.05 -15.05
N PRO A 110 -14.73 10.05 -15.87
CA PRO A 110 -15.51 11.21 -15.42
C PRO A 110 -16.90 10.85 -14.88
N ASN A 111 -17.46 9.71 -15.26
CA ASN A 111 -18.78 9.28 -14.80
C ASN A 111 -18.73 8.31 -13.61
N ILE A 112 -17.54 8.02 -13.07
CA ILE A 112 -17.36 7.07 -11.97
C ILE A 112 -16.75 7.79 -10.78
N ARG A 113 -17.36 7.56 -9.61
CA ARG A 113 -16.83 8.00 -8.33
C ARG A 113 -16.38 6.78 -7.55
N PHE A 114 -15.21 6.87 -6.97
CA PHE A 114 -14.62 5.82 -6.15
C PHE A 114 -14.69 6.23 -4.68
N SER A 115 -14.91 5.27 -3.79
CA SER A 115 -14.77 5.49 -2.35
C SER A 115 -13.34 5.91 -1.98
N LEU A 116 -13.15 6.65 -0.89
CA LEU A 116 -11.83 7.16 -0.49
C LEU A 116 -10.79 6.08 -0.22
N TRP A 117 -11.19 4.89 0.24
CA TRP A 117 -10.29 3.75 0.42
C TRP A 117 -9.53 3.36 -0.86
N ILE A 118 -10.03 3.73 -2.05
CA ILE A 118 -9.36 3.46 -3.32
C ILE A 118 -7.97 4.12 -3.37
N ILE A 119 -7.78 5.25 -2.69
CA ILE A 119 -6.51 5.97 -2.64
C ILE A 119 -5.45 5.08 -1.97
N ALA A 120 -5.81 4.43 -0.86
CA ALA A 120 -4.96 3.48 -0.17
C ALA A 120 -4.68 2.23 -1.03
N ALA A 121 -5.69 1.72 -1.72
CA ALA A 121 -5.53 0.57 -2.62
C ALA A 121 -4.58 0.88 -3.80
N TRP A 122 -4.74 2.03 -4.45
CA TRP A 122 -3.85 2.48 -5.53
C TRP A 122 -2.42 2.68 -5.05
N ARG A 123 -2.23 3.31 -3.89
CA ARG A 123 -0.92 3.48 -3.28
C ARG A 123 -0.23 2.13 -3.06
N TRP A 124 -0.94 1.20 -2.44
CA TRP A 124 -0.43 -0.14 -2.19
C TRP A 124 -0.07 -0.87 -3.51
N LEU A 125 -0.91 -0.77 -4.55
CA LEU A 125 -0.62 -1.36 -5.86
C LEU A 125 0.66 -0.76 -6.49
N VAL A 126 0.83 0.56 -6.41
CA VAL A 126 2.05 1.21 -6.91
C VAL A 126 3.29 0.71 -6.15
N GLU A 127 3.24 0.70 -4.82
CA GLU A 127 4.35 0.21 -3.98
C GLU A 127 4.71 -1.25 -4.29
N MET A 128 3.71 -2.11 -4.50
CA MET A 128 3.94 -3.51 -4.89
C MET A 128 4.56 -3.66 -6.27
N THR A 129 4.11 -2.88 -7.26
CA THR A 129 4.70 -2.93 -8.60
C THR A 129 6.15 -2.44 -8.61
N GLU A 130 6.48 -1.39 -7.86
CA GLU A 130 7.86 -0.95 -7.66
C GLU A 130 8.71 -2.01 -6.94
N ALA A 131 8.16 -2.65 -5.90
CA ALA A 131 8.83 -3.75 -5.22
C ALA A 131 9.11 -4.94 -6.16
N GLN A 132 8.13 -5.34 -6.99
CA GLN A 132 8.33 -6.41 -7.97
C GLN A 132 9.42 -6.05 -9.00
N GLU A 133 9.45 -4.81 -9.49
CA GLU A 133 10.50 -4.35 -10.41
C GLU A 133 11.89 -4.41 -9.77
N HIS A 134 12.03 -3.93 -8.53
CA HIS A 134 13.30 -4.02 -7.81
C HIS A 134 13.77 -5.46 -7.59
N TRP A 135 12.85 -6.36 -7.20
CA TRP A 135 13.18 -7.77 -7.00
C TRP A 135 13.56 -8.48 -8.30
N LYS A 136 12.89 -8.18 -9.42
CA LYS A 136 13.27 -8.71 -10.75
C LYS A 136 14.66 -8.25 -11.16
N ALA A 137 14.95 -6.96 -11.01
CA ALA A 137 16.28 -6.43 -11.31
C ALA A 137 17.37 -7.07 -10.44
N ALA A 138 17.09 -7.34 -9.16
CA ALA A 138 17.99 -8.06 -8.28
C ALA A 138 18.20 -9.52 -8.70
N GLU A 139 17.14 -10.24 -9.07
CA GLU A 139 17.20 -11.61 -9.58
C GLU A 139 18.03 -11.68 -10.88
N GLU A 140 17.79 -10.77 -11.83
CA GLU A 140 18.57 -10.65 -13.06
C GLU A 140 20.05 -10.37 -12.76
N TRP A 141 20.34 -9.49 -11.80
CA TRP A 141 21.71 -9.20 -11.39
C TRP A 141 22.41 -10.43 -10.81
N VAL A 142 21.74 -11.18 -9.93
CA VAL A 142 22.27 -12.42 -9.34
C VAL A 142 22.54 -13.44 -10.44
N ASN A 143 21.57 -13.67 -11.34
CA ASN A 143 21.69 -14.62 -12.45
C ASN A 143 22.82 -14.24 -13.44
N LYS A 144 23.09 -12.94 -13.61
CA LYS A 144 24.21 -12.45 -14.43
C LYS A 144 25.56 -12.60 -13.73
N LYS A 145 25.60 -12.47 -12.39
CA LYS A 145 26.84 -12.42 -11.59
C LYS A 145 27.27 -13.78 -11.03
N GLN A 146 26.36 -14.72 -10.88
CA GLN A 146 26.69 -16.12 -10.72
C GLN A 146 26.82 -16.71 -12.14
N PRO A 147 28.01 -16.67 -12.78
CA PRO A 147 28.23 -17.58 -13.90
C PRO A 147 27.86 -18.96 -13.38
N ALA A 148 27.08 -19.73 -14.15
CA ALA A 148 26.72 -21.10 -13.80
C ALA A 148 27.99 -21.76 -13.26
N LEU A 149 28.06 -21.96 -11.94
CA LEU A 149 29.16 -22.71 -11.35
C LEU A 149 29.11 -24.01 -12.13
N PRO A 150 30.11 -24.33 -12.97
CA PRO A 150 30.10 -25.57 -13.72
C PRO A 150 29.88 -26.63 -12.66
N ALA A 151 28.76 -27.34 -12.79
CA ALA A 151 28.20 -28.18 -11.75
C ALA A 151 29.35 -28.84 -10.99
N ALA A 152 29.48 -28.53 -9.71
CA ALA A 152 30.48 -29.17 -8.85
C ALA A 152 30.20 -30.69 -8.68
N ASP A 153 29.38 -31.28 -9.57
CA ASP A 153 29.41 -32.68 -10.00
C ASP A 153 30.78 -33.13 -10.55
N ALA A 154 31.74 -32.22 -10.79
CA ALA A 154 33.15 -32.62 -10.93
C ALA A 154 33.80 -33.04 -9.59
N ALA A 155 33.21 -32.74 -8.43
CA ALA A 155 33.77 -33.08 -7.11
C ALA A 155 33.20 -34.39 -6.50
N ALA A 156 32.10 -34.92 -7.04
CA ALA A 156 31.57 -36.23 -6.61
C ALA A 156 32.36 -37.43 -7.16
N GLY A 157 33.22 -37.22 -8.16
CA GLY A 157 34.13 -38.24 -8.70
C GLY A 157 35.36 -38.55 -7.85
N TYR A 158 35.60 -37.82 -6.74
CA TYR A 158 36.81 -37.96 -5.91
C TYR A 158 36.61 -38.72 -4.59
N LEU A 159 35.39 -39.13 -4.22
CA LEU A 159 35.10 -39.84 -2.96
C LEU A 159 34.74 -41.33 -3.12
N SER A 160 34.80 -41.90 -4.32
CA SER A 160 34.52 -43.33 -4.57
C SER A 160 35.78 -44.22 -4.68
N GLY A 161 36.94 -43.74 -4.23
CA GLY A 161 38.23 -44.41 -4.40
C GLY A 161 39.00 -44.75 -3.11
N PHE A 162 38.34 -44.97 -1.98
CA PHE A 162 38.96 -45.50 -0.75
C PHE A 162 38.13 -46.63 -0.14
#